data_AF-A0A7S4S5Y7-F1
#
_entry.id   AF-A0A7S4S5Y7-F1
#
_cell.length_a   1.000
_cell.length_b   1.000
_cell.length_c   1.000
_cell.angle_alpha   90.00
_cell.angle_beta   90.00
_cell.angle_gamma   90.00
#
_symmetry.space_group_name_H-M   'P 1'
#
loop_
_entity.id
_entity.type
_entity.pdbx_description
1 polymer ?
#
loop_
_entity_poly.entity_id
_entity_poly.type
_entity_poly.pdbx_seq_one_letter_code
_entity_poly.pdbx_strand_id
1 'polypeptide(L)'
;RVRVQSLLPYAYTARPAEAVVLLRPPLDSDSMEPRVRAYSSRVSWRMFAPGTYAWDFSRAGFLYRWPEVGHGTTADLPIRRVPPAPQVPPLNRLDFSGRDEHPAGWRLGELYGFRAALRVPPETPRSSVNEWIVEWGFDRPRLA
;
A
#
# COMPACT_ATOMS: atom_id res chain seq x y z
N ARG A 1 -2.06 10.06 -2.87
CA ARG A 1 -3.33 9.74 -3.57
C ARG A 1 -3.24 8.30 -4.07
N VAL A 2 -4.05 7.40 -3.51
CA VAL A 2 -4.17 6.03 -4.00
C VAL A 2 -4.90 6.05 -5.33
N ARG A 3 -4.37 5.37 -6.36
CA ARG A 3 -5.06 5.15 -7.62
C ARG A 3 -5.14 3.65 -7.85
N VAL A 4 -6.34 3.09 -7.76
CA VAL A 4 -6.62 1.68 -8.03
C VAL A 4 -7.23 1.55 -9.42
N GLN A 5 -6.72 0.61 -10.24
CA GLN A 5 -7.35 0.29 -11.51
C GLN A 5 -8.63 -0.52 -11.32
N SER A 6 -9.58 -0.38 -12.24
CA SER A 6 -10.95 -0.89 -12.13
C SER A 6 -11.03 -2.38 -11.74
N LEU A 7 -11.75 -2.67 -10.65
CA LEU A 7 -11.99 -4.02 -10.15
C LEU A 7 -13.30 -4.63 -10.71
N LEU A 8 -14.05 -3.87 -11.52
CA LEU A 8 -15.37 -4.23 -12.05
C LEU A 8 -15.43 -5.54 -12.89
N PRO A 9 -14.39 -5.95 -13.65
CA PRO A 9 -14.43 -7.22 -14.38
C PRO A 9 -14.37 -8.48 -13.49
N TYR A 10 -14.03 -8.35 -12.20
CA TYR A 10 -13.65 -9.49 -11.35
C TYR A 10 -14.73 -9.99 -10.38
N ALA A 11 -15.82 -9.22 -10.19
CA ALA A 11 -16.95 -9.67 -9.36
C ALA A 11 -17.63 -10.96 -9.88
N TYR A 12 -17.42 -11.31 -11.16
CA TYR A 12 -18.09 -12.43 -11.84
C TYR A 12 -17.19 -13.62 -12.16
N THR A 13 -15.86 -13.50 -11.99
CA THR A 13 -14.92 -14.52 -12.50
C THR A 13 -14.27 -15.38 -11.43
N ALA A 14 -14.49 -15.07 -10.14
CA ALA A 14 -13.81 -15.69 -8.99
C ALA A 14 -12.26 -15.67 -9.10
N ARG A 15 -11.70 -14.89 -10.03
CA ARG A 15 -10.26 -14.72 -10.21
C ARG A 15 -9.77 -13.60 -9.28
N PRO A 16 -8.55 -13.73 -8.72
CA PRO A 16 -7.97 -12.64 -7.95
C PRO A 16 -7.89 -11.38 -8.82
N ALA A 17 -8.41 -10.27 -8.31
CA ALA A 17 -8.25 -8.97 -8.93
C ALA A 17 -6.87 -8.42 -8.57
N GLU A 18 -6.17 -7.81 -9.53
CA GLU A 18 -4.91 -7.15 -9.24
C GLU A 18 -5.15 -5.72 -8.81
N ALA A 19 -4.78 -5.40 -7.57
CA ALA A 19 -4.80 -4.02 -7.08
C ALA A 19 -3.43 -3.39 -7.32
N VAL A 20 -3.41 -2.30 -8.10
CA VAL A 20 -2.25 -1.41 -8.22
C VAL A 20 -2.47 -0.25 -7.27
N VAL A 21 -1.47 0.02 -6.44
CA VAL A 21 -1.53 1.07 -5.41
C VAL A 21 -0.40 2.04 -5.66
N LEU A 22 -0.74 3.31 -5.83
CA LEU A 22 0.25 4.39 -5.99
C LEU A 22 0.31 5.24 -4.72
N LEU A 23 1.52 5.48 -4.22
CA LEU A 23 1.79 6.13 -2.95
C LEU A 23 2.70 7.33 -3.17
N ARG A 24 2.30 8.45 -2.55
CA ARG A 24 3.19 9.57 -2.28
C ARG A 24 3.35 9.63 -0.76
N PRO A 25 4.57 9.59 -0.23
CA PRO A 25 4.78 9.70 1.19
C PRO A 25 4.33 11.10 1.66
N PRO A 26 3.83 11.25 2.89
CA PRO A 26 3.48 12.55 3.47
C PRO A 26 4.76 13.30 3.88
N LEU A 27 5.66 13.53 2.92
CA LEU A 27 6.84 14.37 3.09
C LEU A 27 6.40 15.81 2.82
N ASP A 28 6.40 16.63 3.85
CA ASP A 28 6.08 18.04 3.75
C ASP A 28 7.32 18.80 3.23
N SER A 29 7.14 19.61 2.19
CA SER A 29 8.20 20.43 1.61
C SER A 29 8.62 21.58 2.52
N ASP A 30 7.73 22.01 3.43
CA ASP A 30 7.94 23.20 4.25
C ASP A 30 8.67 22.91 5.58
N SER A 31 8.89 21.63 5.92
CA SER A 31 9.66 21.19 7.10
C SER A 31 11.14 20.93 6.79
N MET A 32 11.69 21.64 5.79
CA MET A 32 13.11 21.66 5.41
C MET A 32 13.99 22.34 6.47
N GLU A 33 14.02 21.82 7.70
CA GLU A 33 15.22 21.99 8.50
C GLU A 33 16.34 21.14 7.87
N PRO A 34 17.57 21.69 7.68
CA PRO A 34 18.69 21.00 7.02
C PRO A 34 19.12 19.69 7.71
N ARG A 35 18.59 19.42 8.91
CA ARG A 35 18.88 18.23 9.71
C ARG A 35 17.93 17.07 9.46
N VAL A 36 16.87 17.22 8.66
CA VAL A 36 15.93 16.14 8.40
C VAL A 36 16.02 15.61 6.97
N ARG A 37 17.22 15.16 6.58
CA ARG A 37 17.42 14.30 5.38
C ARG A 37 16.79 12.91 5.51
N ALA A 38 16.06 12.64 6.59
CA ALA A 38 15.40 11.39 6.89
C ALA A 38 14.23 11.67 7.83
N TYR A 39 13.10 12.18 7.32
CA TYR A 39 11.85 12.06 8.07
C TYR A 39 11.46 10.58 8.05
N SER A 40 12.07 9.85 8.98
CA SER A 40 11.78 8.52 9.44
C SER A 40 12.05 7.37 8.47
N SER A 41 13.25 6.82 8.58
CA SER A 41 13.64 5.52 8.01
C SER A 41 12.88 4.30 8.59
N ARG A 42 11.77 4.53 9.30
CA ARG A 42 10.96 3.53 10.03
C ARG A 42 9.51 3.98 10.27
N VAL A 43 8.80 4.53 9.28
CA VAL A 43 7.35 4.79 9.46
C VAL A 43 6.58 3.51 9.19
N SER A 44 5.86 2.96 10.17
CA SER A 44 4.87 1.94 9.83
C SER A 44 3.66 2.60 9.19
N TRP A 45 3.14 1.98 8.14
CA TRP A 45 1.94 2.42 7.45
C TRP A 45 1.09 1.21 7.11
N ARG A 46 -0.21 1.42 6.93
CA ARG A 46 -1.14 0.35 6.62
C ARG A 46 -2.13 0.77 5.57
N MET A 47 -2.60 -0.21 4.82
CA MET A 47 -3.58 -0.02 3.77
C MET A 47 -4.82 -0.85 4.02
N PHE A 48 -5.98 -0.22 3.85
CA PHE A 48 -7.27 -0.88 3.88
C PHE A 48 -7.84 -0.91 2.46
N ALA A 49 -8.11 -2.11 1.97
CA ALA A 49 -9.06 -2.34 0.89
C ALA A 49 -10.49 -2.17 1.45
N PRO A 50 -11.52 -2.07 0.60
CA PRO A 50 -12.90 -1.96 1.09
C PRO A 50 -13.27 -3.15 1.98
N GLY A 51 -14.17 -2.94 2.95
CA GLY A 51 -14.34 -3.80 4.13
C GLY A 51 -14.57 -5.29 3.87
N THR A 52 -15.14 -5.65 2.72
CA THR A 52 -15.48 -7.03 2.35
C THR A 52 -14.45 -7.70 1.42
N TYR A 53 -13.40 -6.96 1.03
CA TYR A 53 -12.31 -7.47 0.21
C TYR A 53 -11.28 -8.20 1.09
N ALA A 54 -10.44 -9.02 0.47
CA ALA A 54 -9.36 -9.68 1.17
C ALA A 54 -8.07 -9.65 0.35
N TRP A 55 -6.96 -9.27 0.96
CA TRP A 55 -5.65 -9.45 0.33
C TRP A 55 -5.33 -10.94 0.26
N ASP A 56 -5.02 -11.44 -0.94
CA ASP A 56 -4.88 -12.86 -1.20
C ASP A 56 -3.74 -13.08 -2.20
N PHE A 57 -2.51 -12.97 -1.70
CA PHE A 57 -1.31 -13.06 -2.53
C PHE A 57 -0.23 -13.92 -1.84
N SER A 58 0.59 -14.56 -2.66
CA SER A 58 1.85 -15.15 -2.20
C SER A 58 2.97 -14.10 -2.21
N ARG A 59 4.09 -14.39 -1.53
CA ARG A 59 5.25 -13.48 -1.55
C ARG A 59 5.76 -13.20 -2.97
N ALA A 60 5.68 -14.18 -3.88
CA ALA A 60 6.07 -14.03 -5.27
C ALA A 60 5.05 -13.23 -6.10
N GLY A 61 3.78 -13.23 -5.67
CA GLY A 61 2.70 -12.46 -6.32
C GLY A 61 2.59 -11.01 -5.85
N PHE A 62 3.52 -10.53 -5.01
CA PHE A 62 3.59 -9.14 -4.57
C PHE A 62 4.71 -8.41 -5.32
N LEU A 63 4.34 -7.61 -6.31
CA LEU A 63 5.26 -6.85 -7.14
C LEU A 63 5.40 -5.44 -6.58
N TYR A 64 6.63 -4.96 -6.40
CA TYR A 64 6.89 -3.66 -5.77
C TYR A 64 8.13 -2.95 -6.32
N ARG A 65 8.84 -3.56 -7.28
CA ARG A 65 9.91 -2.90 -8.02
C ARG A 65 9.34 -2.14 -9.20
N TRP A 66 9.95 -1.02 -9.50
CA TRP A 66 9.44 0.00 -10.39
C TRP A 66 9.06 -0.52 -11.78
N PRO A 67 9.83 -1.32 -12.53
CA PRO A 67 9.31 -1.75 -13.83
C PRO A 67 8.17 -2.78 -13.69
N GLU A 68 8.10 -3.53 -12.58
CA GLU A 68 7.13 -4.62 -12.38
C GLU A 68 5.73 -4.11 -12.00
N VAL A 69 5.67 -3.02 -11.25
CA VAL A 69 4.40 -2.40 -10.85
C VAL A 69 3.73 -1.71 -12.05
N GLY A 70 4.51 -1.03 -12.89
CA GLY A 70 4.00 -0.22 -14.00
C GLY A 70 3.23 1.02 -13.54
N HIS A 71 2.37 1.56 -14.42
CA HIS A 71 1.43 2.66 -14.10
C HIS A 71 2.05 3.99 -13.65
N GLY A 72 3.27 4.28 -14.09
CA GLY A 72 3.93 5.56 -13.85
C GLY A 72 4.55 5.69 -12.46
N THR A 73 4.75 4.58 -11.74
CA THR A 73 5.73 4.55 -10.63
C THR A 73 7.08 5.06 -11.14
N THR A 74 7.88 5.64 -10.25
CA THR A 74 9.20 6.20 -10.54
C THR A 74 10.27 5.68 -9.59
N ALA A 75 9.90 4.82 -8.63
CA ALA A 75 10.83 4.20 -7.69
C ALA A 75 10.25 2.90 -7.10
N ASP A 76 11.15 2.01 -6.66
CA ASP A 76 10.79 0.81 -5.91
C ASP A 76 10.18 1.20 -4.56
N LEU A 77 9.11 0.50 -4.14
CA LEU A 77 8.59 0.66 -2.79
C LEU A 77 9.71 0.37 -1.78
N PRO A 78 10.01 1.26 -0.80
CA PRO A 78 11.20 1.16 0.03
C PRO A 78 11.01 0.14 1.16
N ILE A 79 10.81 -1.12 0.81
CA ILE A 79 10.64 -2.26 1.73
C ILE A 79 11.81 -3.24 1.58
N ARG A 80 12.28 -3.80 2.71
CA ARG A 80 13.22 -4.92 2.77
C ARG A 80 12.53 -6.25 2.58
N ARG A 81 11.27 -6.32 3.01
CA ARG A 81 10.48 -7.54 3.03
C ARG A 81 9.05 -7.24 2.61
N VAL A 82 8.52 -8.10 1.75
CA VAL A 82 7.10 -8.14 1.38
C VAL A 82 6.27 -8.44 2.64
N PRO A 83 5.24 -7.65 2.95
CA PRO A 83 4.34 -7.94 4.06
C PRO A 83 3.57 -9.25 3.77
N PRO A 84 3.30 -10.08 4.78
CA PRO A 84 2.46 -11.26 4.58
C PRO A 84 1.03 -10.82 4.26
N ALA A 85 0.34 -11.59 3.41
CA ALA A 85 -1.10 -11.44 3.26
C ALA A 85 -1.79 -11.70 4.62
N PRO A 86 -2.80 -10.92 5.02
CA PRO A 86 -3.47 -11.06 6.30
C PRO A 86 -4.14 -12.43 6.41
N GLN A 87 -3.96 -13.09 7.55
CA GLN A 87 -4.54 -14.42 7.81
C GLN A 87 -5.66 -14.39 8.86
N VAL A 88 -5.77 -13.28 9.60
CA VAL A 88 -6.76 -13.09 10.66
C VAL A 88 -7.64 -11.90 10.29
N PRO A 89 -8.98 -12.01 10.41
CA PRO A 89 -9.87 -10.89 10.16
C PRO A 89 -9.49 -9.64 10.97
N PRO A 90 -9.60 -8.43 10.37
CA PRO A 90 -10.13 -8.19 9.03
C PRO A 90 -9.07 -8.40 7.92
N LEU A 91 -9.43 -9.15 6.88
CA LEU A 91 -8.49 -9.58 5.81
C LEU A 91 -8.18 -8.48 4.78
N ASN A 92 -8.84 -7.34 4.88
CA ASN A 92 -8.67 -6.18 4.00
C ASN A 92 -7.54 -5.24 4.44
N ARG A 93 -6.89 -5.50 5.59
CA ARG A 93 -5.84 -4.64 6.16
C ARG A 93 -4.45 -5.20 5.90
N LEU A 94 -3.64 -4.50 5.12
CA LEU A 94 -2.25 -4.84 4.87
C LEU A 94 -1.32 -3.90 5.65
N ASP A 95 -0.53 -4.45 6.56
CA ASP A 95 0.36 -3.71 7.44
C ASP A 95 1.80 -3.73 6.93
N PHE A 96 2.46 -2.57 6.91
CA PHE A 96 3.87 -2.40 6.58
C PHE A 96 4.60 -1.86 7.80
N SER A 97 5.56 -2.64 8.33
CA SER A 97 6.36 -2.21 9.47
C SER A 97 7.47 -1.28 9.02
N GLY A 98 7.66 -0.17 9.74
CA GLY A 98 8.82 0.70 9.58
C GLY A 98 10.15 -0.02 9.85
N ARG A 99 10.16 -1.10 10.64
CA ARG A 99 11.37 -1.92 10.85
C ARG A 99 11.82 -2.62 9.57
N ASP A 100 10.88 -2.90 8.68
CA ASP A 100 11.10 -3.52 7.39
C ASP A 100 11.34 -2.48 6.28
N GLU A 101 11.46 -1.19 6.60
CA GLU A 101 11.75 -0.14 5.60
C GLU A 101 13.21 -0.21 5.12
N HIS A 102 13.43 -0.10 3.82
CA HIS A 102 14.75 -0.10 3.21
C HIS A 102 15.55 1.14 3.70
N PRO A 103 16.87 1.04 4.00
CA PRO A 103 17.66 2.18 4.51
C PRO A 103 17.64 3.43 3.62
N ALA A 104 17.45 3.25 2.30
CA ALA A 104 17.31 4.36 1.36
C ALA A 104 16.02 5.19 1.58
N GLY A 105 15.03 4.61 2.27
CA GLY A 105 13.78 5.26 2.66
C GLY A 105 12.97 5.84 1.51
N TRP A 106 12.07 6.75 1.87
CA TRP A 106 11.23 7.51 0.96
C TRP A 106 11.96 8.75 0.45
N ARG A 107 11.77 9.07 -0.84
CA ARG A 107 12.35 10.26 -1.49
C ARG A 107 11.25 11.20 -1.95
N LEU A 108 11.52 12.49 -1.86
CA LEU A 108 10.62 13.54 -2.32
C LEU A 108 10.51 13.50 -3.86
N GLY A 109 9.30 13.72 -4.38
CA GLY A 109 9.04 13.76 -5.83
C GLY A 109 8.83 12.39 -6.48
N GLU A 110 9.19 11.30 -5.80
CA GLU A 110 8.99 9.94 -6.31
C GLU A 110 7.54 9.44 -6.14
N LEU A 111 7.11 8.59 -7.08
CA LEU A 111 5.86 7.85 -7.03
C LEU A 111 6.14 6.37 -6.82
N TYR A 112 5.70 5.86 -5.68
CA TYR A 112 5.89 4.47 -5.29
C TYR A 112 4.64 3.66 -5.56
N GLY A 113 4.77 2.34 -5.57
CA GLY A 113 3.60 1.49 -5.59
C GLY A 113 3.87 0.02 -5.42
N PHE A 114 2.79 -0.74 -5.33
CA PHE A 114 2.83 -2.19 -5.40
C PHE A 114 1.63 -2.71 -6.19
N ARG A 115 1.77 -3.94 -6.67
CA ARG A 115 0.72 -4.72 -7.30
C ARG A 115 0.61 -6.06 -6.59
N ALA A 116 -0.60 -6.38 -6.15
CA ALA A 116 -0.88 -7.62 -5.44
C ALA A 116 -2.28 -8.12 -5.73
N ALA A 117 -2.47 -9.43 -5.57
CA ALA A 117 -3.76 -10.07 -5.71
C ALA A 117 -4.69 -9.76 -4.52
N LEU A 118 -5.95 -9.51 -4.85
CA LEU A 118 -7.01 -9.11 -3.97
C LEU A 118 -8.28 -9.88 -4.36
N ARG A 119 -8.91 -10.52 -3.39
CA ARG A 119 -10.19 -11.20 -3.56
C ARG A 119 -11.32 -10.19 -3.37
N VAL A 120 -12.17 -10.11 -4.39
CA VAL A 120 -13.39 -9.29 -4.42
C VAL A 120 -14.57 -10.20 -4.09
N PRO A 121 -15.44 -9.85 -3.13
CA PRO A 121 -16.60 -10.68 -2.81
C PRO A 121 -17.64 -10.61 -3.94
N PRO A 122 -18.37 -11.72 -4.21
CA PRO A 122 -19.37 -11.78 -5.27
C PRO A 122 -20.52 -10.79 -5.09
N GLU A 123 -20.82 -10.40 -3.85
CA GLU A 123 -21.90 -9.47 -3.51
C GLU A 123 -21.43 -8.01 -3.31
N THR A 124 -20.26 -7.64 -3.85
CA THR A 124 -19.76 -6.26 -3.74
C THR A 124 -20.83 -5.29 -4.26
N PRO A 125 -21.39 -4.40 -3.42
CA PRO A 125 -22.48 -3.53 -3.83
C PRO A 125 -22.01 -2.62 -4.97
N ARG A 126 -22.75 -2.60 -6.07
CA ARG A 126 -22.44 -1.75 -7.25
C ARG A 126 -22.56 -0.25 -6.95
N SER A 127 -23.16 0.11 -5.81
CA SER A 127 -23.42 1.46 -5.34
C SER A 127 -22.69 1.84 -4.05
N SER A 128 -21.89 0.95 -3.44
CA SER A 128 -21.12 1.29 -2.23
C SER A 128 -19.84 2.04 -2.58
N VAL A 129 -19.46 2.98 -1.71
CA VAL A 129 -18.15 3.65 -1.78
C VAL A 129 -17.05 2.59 -1.55
N ASN A 130 -16.36 2.21 -2.62
CA ASN A 130 -15.16 1.36 -2.55
C ASN A 130 -14.00 2.23 -2.05
N GLU A 131 -14.01 2.53 -0.75
CA GLU A 131 -12.99 3.36 -0.14
C GLU A 131 -11.69 2.60 0.09
N TRP A 132 -10.60 3.22 -0.31
CA TRP A 132 -9.23 2.75 -0.07
C TRP A 132 -8.55 3.71 0.86
N ILE A 133 -8.12 3.22 2.02
CA ILE A 133 -7.53 4.05 3.07
C ILE A 133 -6.06 3.70 3.21
N VAL A 134 -5.20 4.71 3.28
CA VAL A 134 -3.78 4.55 3.66
C VAL A 134 -3.53 5.39 4.90
N GLU A 135 -3.00 4.76 5.94
CA GLU A 135 -2.66 5.41 7.19
C GLU A 135 -1.16 5.33 7.43
N TRP A 136 -0.56 6.44 7.83
CA TRP A 136 0.87 6.56 8.10
C TRP A 136 1.11 6.78 9.59
N GLY A 137 2.18 6.20 10.14
CA GLY A 137 2.64 6.45 11.52
C GLY A 137 1.74 5.85 12.60
N PHE A 138 1.01 4.78 12.29
CA PHE A 138 0.04 4.17 13.21
C PHE A 138 0.69 3.53 14.46
N ASP A 139 2.00 3.30 14.44
CA ASP A 139 2.78 2.70 15.52
C ASP A 139 3.62 3.71 16.31
N ARG A 140 3.59 5.00 15.94
CA ARG A 140 4.25 6.02 16.74
C ARG A 140 3.44 6.26 18.01
N PRO A 141 4.03 6.12 19.21
CA PRO A 141 3.42 6.72 20.39
C PRO A 141 3.20 8.20 20.09
N ARG A 142 1.99 8.72 20.38
CA ARG A 142 1.85 10.17 20.54
C ARG A 142 2.87 10.55 21.61
N LEU A 143 3.85 11.36 21.24
CA LEU A 143 4.70 12.03 22.22
C LEU A 143 3.73 12.79 23.14
N ALA A 144 3.70 12.39 24.41
CA ALA A 144 3.04 13.14 25.48
C ALA A 144 3.85 14.39 25.80
#